data_AF-A0A219AGH7-F1
#
_entry.id   AF-A0A219AGH7-F1
#
_cell.length_a   1.000
_cell.length_b   1.000
_cell.length_c   1.000
_cell.angle_alpha   90.00
_cell.angle_beta   90.00
_cell.angle_gamma   90.00
#
_symmetry.space_group_name_H-M   'P 1'
#
loop_
_entity.id
_entity.type
_entity.pdbx_description
1 polymer ?
#
loop_
_entity_poly.entity_id
_entity_poly.type
_entity_poly.pdbx_seq_one_letter_code
_entity_poly.pdbx_strand_id
1 'polypeptide(L)'
;MKKLFAGLFLTASFAMASAQSISFDKTTYDYGTVKTGADGHRMFTVKNTGDKPLIISRVQASCGCTTPEWSQDPIMPGKTAQIKVGYNTTIVGPFTKIIEVYSNDPENSRSVITIKGTVDGNAAAEAVAVAAPAAELSAKAAPAQAKKNVKKAAK
;
A
#
# COMPACT_ATOMS: atom_id res chain seq x y z
N MET A 1 -60.79 -26.52 -9.30
CA MET A 1 -60.24 -25.15 -9.36
C MET A 1 -58.96 -25.09 -8.53
N LYS A 2 -57.79 -25.24 -9.15
CA LYS A 2 -56.49 -25.21 -8.48
C LYS A 2 -55.73 -23.99 -9.03
N LYS A 3 -55.58 -22.97 -8.20
CA LYS A 3 -54.99 -21.68 -8.57
C LYS A 3 -53.48 -21.85 -8.71
N LEU A 4 -52.95 -21.52 -9.89
CA LEU A 4 -51.53 -21.44 -10.18
C LEU A 4 -51.03 -20.07 -9.71
N PHE A 5 -50.25 -20.03 -8.64
CA PHE A 5 -49.51 -18.84 -8.24
C PHE A 5 -48.14 -18.88 -8.94
N ALA A 6 -48.05 -18.20 -10.09
CA ALA A 6 -46.79 -17.96 -10.78
C ALA A 6 -45.98 -16.93 -9.99
N GLY A 7 -45.01 -17.40 -9.21
CA GLY A 7 -44.04 -16.54 -8.51
C GLY A 7 -43.02 -15.99 -9.50
N LEU A 8 -43.14 -14.70 -9.83
CA LEU A 8 -42.13 -13.96 -10.58
C LEU A 8 -40.91 -13.74 -9.68
N PHE A 9 -39.93 -14.64 -9.79
CA PHE A 9 -38.61 -14.48 -9.18
C PHE A 9 -37.85 -13.38 -9.93
N LEU A 10 -37.87 -12.16 -9.40
CA LEU A 10 -37.07 -11.05 -9.89
C LEU A 10 -35.60 -11.29 -9.49
N THR A 11 -34.82 -11.92 -10.36
CA THR A 11 -33.37 -12.05 -10.16
C THR A 11 -32.73 -10.69 -10.38
N ALA A 12 -32.48 -9.96 -9.29
CA ALA A 12 -31.66 -8.76 -9.32
C ALA A 12 -30.23 -9.16 -9.72
N SER A 13 -29.89 -8.94 -10.99
CA SER A 13 -28.52 -9.12 -11.48
C SER A 13 -27.67 -7.99 -10.92
N PHE A 14 -26.94 -8.27 -9.84
CA PHE A 14 -25.92 -7.37 -9.31
C PHE A 14 -24.72 -7.43 -10.28
N ALA A 15 -24.67 -6.51 -11.24
CA ALA A 15 -23.49 -6.34 -12.06
C ALA A 15 -22.34 -5.86 -11.16
N MET A 16 -21.34 -6.71 -10.91
CA MET A 16 -20.09 -6.23 -10.32
C MET A 16 -19.43 -5.29 -11.33
N ALA A 17 -19.34 -4.02 -10.98
CA ALA A 17 -18.61 -3.06 -11.78
C ALA A 17 -17.13 -3.49 -11.88
N SER A 18 -16.68 -3.75 -13.11
CA SER A 18 -15.29 -4.06 -13.46
C SER A 18 -14.53 -2.76 -13.60
N ALA A 19 -13.58 -2.50 -12.72
CA ALA A 19 -12.77 -1.28 -12.71
C ALA A 19 -11.41 -1.51 -12.04
N GLN A 20 -10.46 -0.63 -12.33
CA GLN A 20 -9.23 -0.45 -11.56
C GLN A 20 -9.56 0.06 -10.16
N SER A 21 -8.81 -0.39 -9.15
CA SER A 21 -9.02 0.03 -7.78
C SER A 21 -7.68 0.17 -7.07
N ILE A 22 -7.43 1.34 -6.48
CA ILE A 22 -6.20 1.64 -5.76
C ILE A 22 -6.33 1.25 -4.29
N SER A 23 -5.30 0.59 -3.76
CA SER A 23 -5.18 0.28 -2.34
C SER A 23 -3.75 0.53 -1.87
N PHE A 24 -3.58 0.88 -0.60
CA PHE A 24 -2.28 1.12 0.00
C PHE A 24 -2.10 0.19 1.19
N ASP A 25 -0.91 -0.41 1.32
CA ASP A 25 -0.58 -1.23 2.50
C ASP A 25 -0.63 -0.39 3.78
N LYS A 26 -0.30 0.90 3.65
CA LYS A 26 -0.48 1.91 4.69
C LYS A 26 -0.68 3.29 4.09
N THR A 27 -1.43 4.12 4.79
CA THR A 27 -1.64 5.53 4.40
C THR A 27 -0.86 6.50 5.29
N THR A 28 -0.23 6.03 6.37
CA THR A 28 0.58 6.87 7.26
C THR A 28 1.94 6.23 7.53
N TYR A 29 3.00 7.03 7.48
CA TYR A 29 4.33 6.70 7.96
C TYR A 29 4.72 7.64 9.10
N ASP A 30 5.00 7.09 10.29
CA ASP A 30 5.59 7.83 11.40
C ASP A 30 7.11 7.56 11.46
N TYR A 31 7.90 8.61 11.38
CA TYR A 31 9.36 8.54 11.47
C TYR A 31 9.82 8.42 12.92
N GLY A 32 8.93 8.70 13.89
CA GLY A 32 9.31 8.92 15.27
C GLY A 32 10.17 10.18 15.39
N THR A 33 11.16 10.12 16.26
CA THR A 33 12.19 11.16 16.37
C THR A 33 13.40 10.78 15.53
N VAL A 34 13.82 11.65 14.62
CA VAL A 34 15.01 11.47 13.78
C VAL A 34 16.00 12.59 14.01
N LYS A 35 17.29 12.30 13.84
CA LYS A 35 18.35 13.32 13.90
C LYS A 35 18.29 14.26 12.70
N THR A 36 18.67 15.52 12.88
CA THR A 36 18.93 16.43 11.76
C THR A 36 19.88 15.80 10.74
N GLY A 37 19.48 15.83 9.46
CA GLY A 37 20.25 15.25 8.36
C GLY A 37 20.14 13.74 8.19
N ALA A 38 19.29 13.06 8.97
CA ALA A 38 18.99 11.63 8.76
C ALA A 38 18.28 11.37 7.43
N ASP A 39 18.24 10.11 6.99
CA ASP A 39 17.52 9.73 5.77
C ASP A 39 16.00 9.96 5.91
N GLY A 40 15.51 10.92 5.13
CA GLY A 40 14.12 11.33 5.08
C GLY A 40 13.25 10.55 4.10
N HIS A 41 13.77 9.51 3.42
CA HIS A 41 12.98 8.77 2.42
C HIS A 41 12.17 7.63 3.01
N ARG A 42 10.93 7.47 2.58
CA ARG A 42 10.05 6.34 2.92
C ARG A 42 9.29 5.84 1.70
N MET A 43 8.92 4.56 1.74
CA MET A 43 8.16 3.90 0.68
C MET A 43 6.73 3.66 1.12
N PHE A 44 5.80 3.90 0.20
CA PHE A 44 4.41 3.48 0.26
C PHE A 44 4.15 2.48 -0.86
N THR A 45 3.72 1.28 -0.49
CA THR A 45 3.28 0.28 -1.47
C THR A 45 1.86 0.59 -1.91
N VAL A 46 1.67 0.64 -3.22
CA VAL A 46 0.37 0.76 -3.87
C VAL A 46 0.06 -0.56 -4.54
N LYS A 47 -1.17 -1.04 -4.39
CA LYS A 47 -1.68 -2.25 -5.03
C LYS A 47 -2.88 -1.91 -5.90
N ASN A 48 -2.94 -2.53 -7.08
CA ASN A 48 -4.16 -2.56 -7.87
C ASN A 48 -5.02 -3.75 -7.43
N THR A 49 -6.11 -3.48 -6.70
CA THR A 49 -7.09 -4.48 -6.26
C THR A 49 -8.24 -4.67 -7.23
N GLY A 50 -8.27 -3.89 -8.31
CA GLY A 50 -9.25 -4.00 -9.39
C GLY A 50 -8.85 -5.00 -10.46
N ASP A 51 -9.60 -5.00 -11.56
CA ASP A 51 -9.45 -5.94 -12.69
C ASP A 51 -9.04 -5.24 -14.01
N LYS A 52 -8.86 -3.92 -14.00
CA LYS A 52 -8.28 -3.11 -15.08
C LYS A 52 -6.93 -2.51 -14.66
N PRO A 53 -6.04 -2.12 -15.59
CA PRO A 53 -4.80 -1.42 -15.24
C PRO A 53 -5.03 -0.10 -14.50
N LEU A 54 -4.31 0.08 -13.39
CA LEU A 54 -4.33 1.28 -12.56
C LEU A 54 -3.15 2.19 -12.95
N ILE A 55 -3.39 3.48 -13.12
CA ILE A 55 -2.38 4.48 -13.48
C ILE A 55 -2.37 5.57 -12.42
N ILE A 56 -1.19 5.91 -11.91
CA ILE A 56 -0.97 7.04 -11.02
C ILE A 56 -0.51 8.24 -11.87
N SER A 57 -1.42 9.19 -12.09
CA SER A 57 -1.19 10.32 -12.99
C SER A 57 -0.38 11.43 -12.32
N ARG A 58 -0.51 11.59 -10.99
CA ARG A 58 0.16 12.64 -10.23
C ARG A 58 0.31 12.24 -8.78
N VAL A 59 1.48 12.53 -8.21
CA VAL A 59 1.70 12.53 -6.76
C VAL A 59 2.16 13.92 -6.35
N GLN A 60 1.40 14.58 -5.47
CA GLN A 60 1.60 15.97 -5.10
C GLN A 60 1.75 16.11 -3.59
N ALA A 61 2.89 16.63 -3.14
CA ALA A 61 3.07 17.00 -1.74
C ALA A 61 2.51 18.41 -1.45
N SER A 62 2.06 18.63 -0.21
CA SER A 62 1.53 19.93 0.21
C SER A 62 2.58 21.05 0.36
N CYS A 63 3.86 20.71 0.53
CA CYS A 63 4.98 21.66 0.61
C CYS A 63 6.12 21.22 -0.32
N GLY A 64 6.95 22.17 -0.76
CA GLY A 64 8.21 21.88 -1.47
C GLY A 64 9.27 21.17 -0.62
N CYS A 65 8.98 20.90 0.66
CA CYS A 65 9.84 20.18 1.58
C CYS A 65 9.71 18.64 1.50
N THR A 66 8.83 18.17 0.62
CA THR A 66 8.59 16.75 0.37
C THR A 66 8.64 16.45 -1.11
N THR A 67 9.46 15.48 -1.51
CA THR A 67 9.63 15.09 -2.92
C THR A 67 9.13 13.67 -3.15
N PRO A 68 8.03 13.49 -3.91
CA PRO A 68 7.57 12.17 -4.31
C PRO A 68 8.26 11.67 -5.59
N GLU A 69 8.59 10.39 -5.63
CA GLU A 69 9.04 9.66 -6.83
C GLU A 69 8.16 8.42 -7.01
N TRP A 70 7.67 8.16 -8.22
CA TRP A 70 6.82 7.01 -8.55
C TRP A 70 6.98 6.63 -10.03
N SER A 71 6.61 5.40 -10.39
CA SER A 71 6.50 5.00 -11.80
C SER A 71 5.17 5.44 -12.40
N GLN A 72 5.21 5.94 -13.64
CA GLN A 72 4.02 6.24 -14.44
C GLN A 72 3.50 5.02 -15.21
N ASP A 73 4.19 3.87 -15.10
CA ASP A 73 3.77 2.63 -15.74
C ASP A 73 2.43 2.14 -15.16
N PRO A 74 1.58 1.50 -15.98
CA PRO A 74 0.36 0.89 -15.48
C PRO A 74 0.64 -0.23 -14.47
N ILE A 75 -0.02 -0.17 -13.32
CA ILE A 75 -0.05 -1.22 -12.32
C ILE A 75 -1.13 -2.23 -12.73
N MET A 76 -0.70 -3.39 -13.23
CA MET A 76 -1.62 -4.44 -13.66
C MET A 76 -2.45 -5.02 -12.50
N PRO A 77 -3.62 -5.62 -12.76
CA PRO A 77 -4.45 -6.25 -11.73
C PRO A 77 -3.68 -7.18 -10.80
N GLY A 78 -3.86 -7.01 -9.49
CA GLY A 78 -3.19 -7.77 -8.45
C GLY A 78 -1.70 -7.44 -8.25
N LYS A 79 -1.11 -6.55 -9.05
CA LYS A 79 0.29 -6.12 -8.93
C LYS A 79 0.42 -4.91 -8.01
N THR A 80 1.66 -4.65 -7.62
CA THR A 80 2.05 -3.55 -6.74
C THR A 80 3.09 -2.66 -7.40
N ALA A 81 3.15 -1.41 -6.94
CA ALA A 81 4.20 -0.44 -7.24
C ALA A 81 4.57 0.33 -5.96
N GLN A 82 5.64 1.12 -6.00
CA GLN A 82 6.09 1.94 -4.88
C GLN A 82 6.00 3.42 -5.20
N ILE A 83 5.58 4.20 -4.20
CA ILE A 83 5.74 5.65 -4.15
C ILE A 83 6.80 5.94 -3.09
N LYS A 84 7.93 6.49 -3.50
CA LYS A 84 8.97 6.99 -2.60
C LYS A 84 8.66 8.43 -2.23
N VAL A 85 8.74 8.75 -0.95
CA VAL A 85 8.47 10.09 -0.41
C VAL A 85 9.65 10.51 0.45
N GLY A 86 10.34 11.58 0.08
CA GLY A 86 11.43 12.17 0.88
C GLY A 86 10.97 13.37 1.67
N TYR A 87 11.33 13.49 2.94
CA TYR A 87 11.20 14.70 3.75
C TYR A 87 12.56 15.36 4.02
N ASN A 88 12.63 16.69 3.95
CA ASN A 88 13.84 17.42 4.32
C ASN A 88 14.07 17.41 5.84
N THR A 89 14.94 16.52 6.31
CA THR A 89 15.33 16.37 7.72
C THR A 89 16.30 17.43 8.23
N THR A 90 16.65 18.46 7.44
CA THR A 90 17.38 19.62 7.95
C THR A 90 16.47 20.58 8.73
N ILE A 91 15.15 20.45 8.58
CA ILE A 91 14.15 21.28 9.25
C ILE A 91 13.83 20.66 10.61
N VAL A 92 14.42 21.23 11.67
CA VAL A 92 14.22 20.81 13.06
C VAL A 92 12.77 21.10 13.52
N GLY A 93 12.20 20.18 14.30
CA GLY A 93 10.86 20.28 14.87
C GLY A 93 9.90 19.18 14.42
N PRO A 94 8.66 19.18 14.97
CA PRO A 94 7.63 18.24 14.56
C PRO A 94 7.13 18.56 13.14
N PHE A 95 6.76 17.52 12.39
CA PHE A 95 6.19 17.65 11.06
C PHE A 95 5.07 16.64 10.84
N THR A 96 4.07 17.07 10.07
CA THR A 96 3.04 16.23 9.46
C THR A 96 2.82 16.74 8.05
N LYS A 97 3.01 15.91 7.04
CA LYS A 97 2.88 16.27 5.63
C LYS A 97 1.91 15.34 4.93
N ILE A 98 1.06 15.94 4.11
CA ILE A 98 0.04 15.27 3.31
C ILE A 98 0.55 15.20 1.89
N ILE A 99 0.40 14.02 1.28
CA ILE A 99 0.73 13.75 -0.10
C ILE A 99 -0.51 13.18 -0.77
N GLU A 100 -0.94 13.83 -1.85
CA GLU A 100 -2.11 13.49 -2.63
C GLU A 100 -1.69 12.64 -3.82
N VAL A 101 -2.33 11.48 -3.98
CA VAL A 101 -2.08 10.52 -5.05
C VAL A 101 -3.30 10.51 -5.95
N TYR A 102 -3.14 10.95 -7.19
CA TYR A 102 -4.19 10.97 -8.20
C TYR A 102 -4.07 9.75 -9.08
N SER A 103 -5.19 9.06 -9.29
CA SER A 103 -5.25 7.86 -10.11
C SER A 103 -6.48 7.86 -11.02
N ASN A 104 -6.52 6.90 -11.93
CA ASN A 104 -7.72 6.63 -12.74
C ASN A 104 -8.76 5.77 -12.01
N ASP A 105 -8.61 5.42 -10.73
CA ASP A 105 -9.68 4.74 -9.95
C ASP A 105 -10.95 5.61 -9.94
N PRO A 106 -12.11 5.09 -10.44
CA PRO A 106 -13.35 5.86 -10.51
C PRO A 106 -13.92 6.22 -9.12
N GLU A 107 -13.68 5.39 -8.11
CA GLU A 107 -14.16 5.60 -6.74
C GLU A 107 -13.15 6.41 -5.92
N ASN A 108 -11.85 6.19 -6.16
CA ASN A 108 -10.76 6.82 -5.41
C ASN A 108 -9.77 7.59 -6.30
N SER A 109 -10.30 8.44 -7.17
CA SER A 109 -9.51 9.26 -8.10
C SER A 109 -8.48 10.15 -7.41
N ARG A 110 -8.70 10.49 -6.13
CA ARG A 110 -7.76 11.17 -5.25
C ARG A 110 -7.65 10.42 -3.91
N SER A 111 -6.49 9.82 -3.69
CA SER A 111 -6.10 9.18 -2.43
C SER A 111 -5.12 10.07 -1.64
N VAL A 112 -5.01 9.85 -0.34
CA VAL A 112 -4.13 10.63 0.53
C VAL A 112 -3.23 9.71 1.35
N ILE A 113 -1.93 9.99 1.34
CA ILE A 113 -0.94 9.39 2.24
C ILE A 113 -0.27 10.48 3.08
N THR A 114 0.19 10.13 4.28
CA THR A 114 0.72 11.05 5.28
C THR A 114 2.07 10.58 5.78
N ILE A 115 2.99 11.52 5.94
CA ILE A 115 4.23 11.31 6.70
C ILE A 115 4.23 12.22 7.94
N LYS A 116 4.73 11.72 9.06
CA LYS A 116 4.84 12.50 10.29
C LYS A 116 6.06 12.11 11.12
N GLY A 117 6.47 12.97 12.04
CA GLY A 117 7.54 12.70 12.98
C GLY A 117 8.08 13.98 13.59
N THR A 118 9.26 13.89 14.19
CA THR A 118 10.00 15.03 14.77
C THR A 118 11.46 14.95 14.38
N VAL A 119 12.02 16.04 13.87
CA VAL A 119 13.46 16.18 13.69
C VAL A 119 14.03 16.82 14.95
N ASP A 120 14.94 16.13 15.62
CA ASP A 120 15.65 16.62 16.80
C ASP A 120 17.11 16.95 16.44
N GLY A 121 17.50 18.19 16.68
CA GLY A 121 18.86 18.69 16.45
C GLY A 121 19.90 18.11 17.41
N ASN A 122 19.46 17.61 18.57
CA ASN A 122 20.32 17.05 19.61
C ASN A 122 20.26 15.51 19.69
N ALA A 123 19.47 14.85 18.84
CA ALA A 123 19.40 13.40 18.85
C ALA A 123 20.75 12.76 18.49
N ALA A 124 21.21 11.81 19.31
CA ALA A 124 22.33 10.93 18.95
C ALA A 124 21.92 10.04 17.76
N ALA A 125 22.88 9.65 16.92
CA ALA A 125 22.62 9.04 15.60
C ALA A 125 21.98 7.63 15.62
N GLU A 126 21.59 7.09 16.78
CA GLU A 126 21.24 5.66 16.96
C GLU A 126 19.78 5.38 17.37
N ALA A 127 18.87 6.35 17.37
CA ALA A 127 17.46 6.13 17.72
C ALA A 127 16.54 5.91 16.49
N VAL A 128 16.82 4.97 15.59
CA VAL A 128 15.88 4.57 14.51
C VAL A 128 15.75 3.05 14.34
N ALA A 129 15.94 2.30 15.42
CA ALA A 129 15.49 0.91 15.49
C ALA A 129 14.61 0.77 16.74
N VAL A 130 13.29 0.73 16.54
CA VAL A 130 12.23 0.08 17.35
C VAL A 130 10.94 0.90 17.20
N ALA A 131 10.13 0.53 16.22
CA ALA A 131 8.66 0.60 16.25
C ALA A 131 8.07 -0.02 14.95
N ALA A 132 8.37 -1.30 14.71
CA ALA A 132 7.46 -2.13 13.93
C ALA A 132 6.42 -2.70 14.91
N PRO A 133 5.13 -2.37 14.80
CA PRO A 133 4.13 -2.99 15.66
C PRO A 133 3.95 -4.44 15.23
N ALA A 134 4.01 -5.32 16.24
CA ALA A 134 3.72 -6.73 16.13
C ALA A 134 2.36 -6.99 15.47
N ALA A 135 2.36 -7.73 14.36
CA ALA A 135 1.18 -8.41 13.84
C ALA A 135 1.61 -9.54 12.90
N GLU A 136 2.13 -10.64 13.45
CA GLU A 136 2.09 -11.93 12.77
C GLU A 136 2.14 -13.05 13.82
N LEU A 137 0.99 -13.67 14.06
CA LEU A 137 0.85 -15.06 14.48
C LEU A 137 -0.63 -15.46 14.39
N SER A 138 -1.10 -15.70 13.18
CA SER A 138 -2.18 -16.66 12.93
C SER A 138 -1.99 -17.28 11.55
N ALA A 139 -1.25 -18.39 11.50
CA ALA A 139 -1.38 -19.37 10.44
C ALA A 139 -0.93 -20.74 10.98
N LYS A 140 -1.94 -21.48 11.38
CA LYS A 140 -1.95 -22.88 11.79
C LYS A 140 -1.27 -23.75 10.72
N ALA A 141 -0.13 -24.34 11.06
CA ALA A 141 0.46 -25.43 10.29
C ALA A 141 -0.32 -26.73 10.55
N ALA A 142 -0.80 -27.35 9.47
CA ALA A 142 -1.19 -28.75 9.42
C ALA A 142 -0.84 -29.30 8.01
N PRO A 143 -0.53 -30.60 7.88
CA PRO A 143 0.60 -31.07 7.08
C PRO A 143 0.21 -31.66 5.72
N ALA A 144 1.14 -31.68 4.77
CA ALA A 144 1.11 -32.56 3.61
C ALA A 144 2.46 -33.28 3.45
N GLN A 145 2.47 -34.58 3.73
CA GLN A 145 3.60 -35.48 3.47
C GLN A 145 3.53 -36.05 2.04
N ALA A 146 4.68 -36.59 1.62
CA ALA A 146 4.94 -37.55 0.54
C ALA A 146 5.06 -36.93 -0.88
N LYS A 147 6.07 -37.26 -1.69
CA LYS A 147 6.68 -38.57 -1.92
C LYS A 147 8.18 -38.48 -2.26
N LYS A 148 8.90 -39.45 -1.73
CA LYS A 148 10.31 -39.81 -1.99
C LYS A 148 10.38 -40.72 -3.23
N ASN A 149 11.52 -40.66 -3.93
CA ASN A 149 12.08 -41.62 -4.91
C ASN A 149 12.06 -41.23 -6.40
N VAL A 150 13.24 -40.86 -6.93
CA VAL A 150 13.76 -41.44 -8.17
C VAL A 150 15.28 -41.70 -8.03
N LYS A 151 15.59 -43.00 -7.98
CA LYS A 151 16.76 -43.74 -8.48
C LYS A 151 18.08 -42.99 -8.75
N LYS A 152 19.10 -43.35 -7.97
CA LYS A 152 20.53 -43.23 -8.32
C LYS A 152 20.96 -44.54 -9.00
N ALA A 153 21.31 -44.45 -10.29
CA ALA A 153 22.02 -45.51 -11.03
C ALA A 153 23.18 -44.83 -11.75
N ALA A 154 24.41 -45.05 -11.26
CA ALA A 154 25.66 -44.75 -11.94
C ALA A 154 26.80 -45.42 -11.17
N LYS A 155 27.01 -46.71 -11.44
CA LYS A 155 28.29 -47.37 -11.79
C LYS A 155 28.11 -48.87 -11.69
#